data_AF-A0A0Q3KDU5-F1
#
_entry.id   AF-A0A0Q3KDU5-F1
#
_cell.length_a   1.000
_cell.length_b   1.000
_cell.length_c   1.000
_cell.angle_alpha   90.00
_cell.angle_beta   90.00
_cell.angle_gamma   90.00
#
_symmetry.space_group_name_H-M   'P 1'
#
loop_
_entity.id
_entity.type
_entity.pdbx_description
1 polymer ?
#
loop_
_entity_poly.entity_id
_entity_poly.type
_entity_poly.pdbx_seq_one_letter_code
_entity_poly.pdbx_strand_id
1 'polypeptide(L)' 'MSQRLTVCRIGKVWAARDVTGAHYGHSNDLFEAIAVAERLASHFGGGTVVLTLEAEMHLRELLPKAACRLS' A
#
# COMPACT_ATOMS: atom_id res chain seq x y z
N MET A 1 -13.89 15.46 0.13
CA MET A 1 -14.12 14.09 0.64
C MET A 1 -12.77 13.40 0.66
N SER A 2 -12.31 12.90 1.81
CA SER A 2 -11.06 12.12 1.87
C SER A 2 -11.33 10.70 1.38
N GLN A 3 -10.54 10.23 0.43
CA GLN A 3 -10.69 8.88 -0.12
C GLN A 3 -9.85 7.89 0.70
N ARG A 4 -10.42 6.77 1.13
CA ARG A 4 -9.67 5.71 1.83
C ARG A 4 -9.26 4.64 0.83
N LEU A 5 -7.96 4.40 0.72
CA LEU A 5 -7.39 3.33 -0.11
C LEU A 5 -6.77 2.28 0.80
N THR A 6 -7.07 1.01 0.52
CA THR A 6 -6.57 -0.13 1.29
C THR A 6 -5.62 -0.94 0.43
N VAL A 7 -4.34 -1.02 0.78
CA VAL A 7 -3.40 -1.91 0.11
C VAL A 7 -3.60 -3.32 0.63
N CYS A 8 -3.93 -4.25 -0.28
CA CYS A 8 -4.20 -5.64 0.04
C CYS A 8 -3.59 -6.58 -1.00
N ARG A 9 -3.50 -7.87 -0.64
CA ARG A 9 -3.09 -8.91 -1.57
C ARG A 9 -4.28 -9.46 -2.36
N ILE A 10 -4.08 -9.66 -3.65
CA ILE A 10 -5.03 -10.29 -4.57
C ILE A 10 -4.31 -11.46 -5.25
N GLY A 11 -4.52 -12.67 -4.70
CA GLY A 11 -3.79 -13.85 -5.14
C GLY A 11 -2.28 -13.69 -4.91
N LYS A 12 -1.49 -13.55 -5.98
CA LYS A 12 -0.03 -13.42 -5.91
C LYS A 12 0.49 -11.99 -6.00
N VAL A 13 -0.39 -11.01 -6.23
CA VAL A 13 -0.01 -9.60 -6.41
C VAL A 13 -0.56 -8.72 -5.28
N TRP A 14 0.04 -7.56 -5.08
CA TRP A 14 -0.43 -6.46 -4.24
C TRP A 14 -1.20 -5.45 -5.09
N ALA A 15 -2.24 -4.84 -4.51
CA ALA A 15 -3.03 -3.81 -5.16
C ALA A 15 -3.65 -2.85 -4.14
N ALA A 16 -3.98 -1.65 -4.59
CA ALA A 16 -4.74 -0.67 -3.84
C ALA A 16 -6.25 -0.84 -4.12
N ARG A 17 -7.04 -1.06 -3.08
CA ARG A 17 -8.51 -1.18 -3.14
C ARG A 17 -9.17 0.09 -2.62
N ASP A 18 -10.10 0.66 -3.38
CA ASP A 18 -10.90 1.79 -2.91
C ASP A 18 -12.18 1.34 -2.16
N VAL A 19 -12.97 2.33 -1.71
CA VAL A 19 -14.25 2.07 -1.02
C VAL A 19 -15.33 1.49 -1.92
N THR A 20 -15.18 1.59 -3.25
CA THR A 20 -16.10 0.99 -4.22
C THR A 20 -15.78 -0.48 -4.49
N GLY A 21 -14.62 -0.95 -4.02
CA GLY A 21 -14.11 -2.31 -4.27
C GLY A 21 -13.29 -2.41 -5.55
N ALA A 22 -13.02 -1.30 -6.25
CA ALA A 22 -12.15 -1.30 -7.41
C ALA A 22 -10.69 -1.44 -6.98
N HIS A 23 -9.92 -2.15 -7.80
CA HIS A 23 -8.51 -2.45 -7.55
C HIS A 23 -7.61 -1.72 -8.56
N TYR A 24 -6.55 -1.10 -8.06
CA TYR A 24 -5.59 -0.33 -8.83
C TYR A 24 -4.15 -0.74 -8.49
N GLY A 25 -3.23 -0.51 -9.42
CA GLY A 25 -1.80 -0.68 -9.15
C GLY A 25 -1.39 -2.11 -8.79
N HIS A 26 -1.84 -3.09 -9.59
CA HIS A 26 -1.43 -4.48 -9.41
C HIS A 26 0.07 -4.63 -9.63
N SER A 27 0.81 -5.06 -8.59
CA SER A 27 2.25 -5.32 -8.67
C SER A 27 2.64 -6.51 -7.81
N ASN A 28 3.74 -7.18 -8.16
CA ASN A 28 4.35 -8.17 -7.27
C ASN A 28 5.13 -7.51 -6.11
N ASP A 29 5.44 -6.21 -6.23
CA ASP A 29 6.11 -5.43 -5.20
C ASP A 29 5.09 -4.64 -4.37
N LEU A 30 5.16 -4.81 -3.05
CA LEU A 30 4.31 -4.08 -2.11
C LEU A 30 4.59 -2.58 -2.16
N PHE A 31 5.83 -2.14 -2.34
CA PHE A 31 6.18 -0.73 -2.38
C PHE A 31 5.55 -0.01 -3.58
N GLU A 32 5.49 -0.66 -4.74
CA GLU A 32 4.81 -0.12 -5.91
C GLU A 32 3.31 0.05 -5.66
N ALA A 33 2.67 -0.95 -5.04
CA ALA A 33 1.24 -0.88 -4.70
C ALA A 33 0.95 0.25 -3.69
N ILE A 34 1.82 0.45 -2.69
CA ILE A 34 1.73 1.58 -1.74
C ILE A 34 1.89 2.91 -2.46
N ALA A 35 2.91 3.05 -3.33
CA ALA A 35 3.15 4.29 -4.06
C ALA A 35 1.98 4.67 -4.98
N VAL A 36 1.33 3.68 -5.61
CA VAL A 36 0.10 3.91 -6.39
C VAL A 36 -1.04 4.36 -5.48
N ALA A 37 -1.23 3.72 -4.32
CA ALA A 37 -2.25 4.12 -3.35
C ALA A 37 -2.04 5.56 -2.86
N GLU A 38 -0.80 5.94 -2.55
CA GLU A 38 -0.47 7.31 -2.13
C GLU A 38 -0.74 8.33 -3.24
N ARG A 39 -0.31 8.03 -4.48
CA ARG A 39 -0.57 8.91 -5.63
C ARG A 39 -2.06 9.12 -5.87
N LEU A 40 -2.85 8.06 -5.77
CA LEU A 40 -4.31 8.13 -5.90
C LEU A 40 -4.91 8.94 -4.75
N ALA A 41 -4.52 8.65 -3.49
CA ALA A 41 -4.97 9.41 -2.33
C ALA A 41 -4.68 10.91 -2.46
N SER A 42 -3.49 11.29 -2.94
CA SER A 42 -3.14 12.68 -3.22
C SER A 42 -3.98 13.28 -4.35
N HIS A 43 -4.24 12.52 -5.42
CA HIS A 43 -5.05 12.98 -6.55
C HIS A 43 -6.47 13.38 -6.15
N PHE A 44 -7.08 12.67 -5.18
CA PHE A 44 -8.41 12.98 -4.67
C PHE A 44 -8.43 14.07 -3.57
N GLY A 45 -7.33 14.79 -3.35
CA GLY A 45 -7.27 15.93 -2.44
C GLY A 45 -7.01 15.56 -0.97
N GLY A 46 -6.28 14.47 -0.71
CA GLY A 46 -5.83 14.11 0.64
C GLY A 46 -6.53 12.87 1.23
N GLY A 47 -6.42 11.75 0.52
CA GLY A 47 -6.87 10.44 0.98
C GLY A 47 -5.96 9.80 2.04
N THR A 48 -6.46 8.76 2.69
CA THR A 48 -5.70 7.95 3.65
C THR A 48 -5.41 6.59 3.05
N VAL A 49 -4.14 6.20 3.07
CA VAL A 49 -3.71 4.84 2.70
C VAL A 49 -3.67 4.00 3.97
N VAL A 50 -4.30 2.83 3.91
CA VAL A 50 -4.33 1.84 4.98
C VAL A 50 -3.78 0.54 4.44
N LEU A 51 -2.95 -0.15 5.23
CA LEU A 51 -2.43 -1.45 4.87
C LEU A 51 -3.31 -2.53 5.51
N THR A 52 -3.52 -3.67 4.84
CA THR A 52 -4.03 -4.86 5.53
C THR A 52 -2.97 -5.43 6.46
N LEU A 53 -3.38 -6.24 7.44
CA LEU A 53 -2.44 -6.93 8.33
C LEU A 53 -1.37 -7.72 7.55
N GLU A 54 -1.76 -8.40 6.47
CA GLU A 54 -0.82 -9.12 5.61
C GLU A 54 0.21 -8.18 4.97
N ALA A 55 -0.23 -7.03 4.46
CA ALA A 55 0.66 -6.02 3.88
C ALA A 55 1.58 -5.41 4.95
N GLU A 56 1.08 -5.13 6.15
CA GLU A 56 1.92 -4.63 7.26
C GLU A 56 2.98 -5.63 7.69
N MET A 57 2.62 -6.92 7.78
CA MET A 57 3.56 -7.99 8.09
C MET A 57 4.64 -8.10 7.03
N HIS A 58 4.25 -8.12 5.75
CA HIS A 58 5.19 -8.18 4.65
C HIS A 58 6.11 -6.95 4.61
N LEU A 59 5.57 -5.75 4.86
CA LEU A 59 6.37 -4.53 4.99
C LEU A 59 7.40 -4.66 6.13
N ARG A 60 7.01 -5.18 7.29
CA ARG A 60 7.92 -5.41 8.42
C ARG A 60 9.03 -6.43 8.09
N GLU A 61 8.73 -7.44 7.29
CA GLU A 61 9.69 -8.43 6.78
C GLU A 61 10.65 -7.85 5.73
N LEU A 62 10.23 -6.84 4.97
CA LEU A 62 11.06 -6.13 4.00
C LEU A 62 11.95 -5.06 4.64
N LEU A 63 11.52 -4.49 5.78
CA LEU A 63 12.25 -3.44 6.51
C LEU A 63 13.47 -3.85 7.39
N PRO A 64 13.84 -5.13 7.66
CA PRO A 64 14.84 -5.46 8.69
C PRO A 64 16.30 -5.43 8.18
N LYS A 65 16.70 -4.41 7.40
CA LYS A 65 18.12 -4.07 7.13
C LYS A 65 18.44 -2.58 6.99
N ALA A 66 17.46 -1.69 6.89
CA ALA A 66 17.74 -0.25 6.75
C ALA A 66 18.03 0.45 8.10
N ALA A 67 17.50 -0.07 9.21
CA ALA A 67 17.64 0.55 10.53
C ALA A 67 18.96 0.25 11.27
N CYS A 68 19.79 -0.70 10.80
CA CYS A 68 21.07 -1.08 11.43
C CYS A 68 22.29 -0.28 10.91
N ARG A 69 22.12 0.83 10.18
CA ARG A 69 23.23 1.69 9.69
C ARG A 69 23.33 3.05 10.39
N LEU A 70 22.80 3.20 11.60
CA LEU A 70 22.87 4.46 12.37
C LEU A 70 23.34 4.27 13.82
N SER A 71 24.02 3.16 14.14
CA SER A 71 24.83 3.01 15.35
C SER A 71 26.28 3.41 15.11
#